data_AF-A0A7J6E8Z5-F1
#
_entry.id   AF-A0A7J6E8Z5-F1
#
_cell.length_a   1.000
_cell.length_b   1.000
_cell.length_c   1.000
_cell.angle_alpha   90.00
_cell.angle_beta   90.00
_cell.angle_gamma   90.00
#
_symmetry.space_group_name_H-M   'P 1'
#
loop_
_entity.id
_entity.type
_entity.pdbx_description
1 polymer ?
#
loop_
_entity_poly.entity_id
_entity_poly.type
_entity_poly.pdbx_seq_one_letter_code
_entity_poly.pdbx_strand_id
1 'polypeptide(L)'
;MGRKSFLGLSEEEHKRLRRLTAAPISGQKALSMYHEFMKDVIVSSLDELSKAEKPVELLTEIRKITFQIIMHIFLSCESNPGPLIETMEKEYANLNCGLRAMAINLPGFAYYKALQARKNLVKILEMFIDGRKARKENNMIVEDKQTWLTY
;
A
#
# COMPACT_ATOMS: atom_id res chain seq x y z
N MET A 1 -1.79 16.61 6.13
CA MET A 1 -1.15 15.91 4.99
C MET A 1 0.32 15.65 5.29
N GLY A 2 0.95 14.67 4.62
CA GLY A 2 2.40 14.48 4.71
C GLY A 2 3.17 15.57 3.96
N ARG A 3 4.33 16.00 4.49
CA ARG A 3 5.14 17.11 3.92
C ARG A 3 5.58 16.92 2.46
N LYS A 4 5.71 15.67 2.00
CA LYS A 4 6.09 15.32 0.63
C LYS A 4 4.94 14.67 -0.16
N SER A 5 3.70 14.96 0.22
CA SER A 5 2.52 14.55 -0.54
C SER A 5 2.42 15.36 -1.83
N PHE A 6 2.02 14.73 -2.94
CA PHE A 6 1.77 15.40 -4.22
C PHE A 6 0.91 16.66 -4.10
N LEU A 7 -0.02 16.71 -3.14
CA LEU A 7 -0.92 17.86 -2.93
C LEU A 7 -0.22 19.10 -2.34
N GLY A 8 0.98 18.96 -1.78
CA GLY A 8 1.70 20.04 -1.11
C GLY A 8 3.11 20.29 -1.67
N LEU A 9 3.43 19.73 -2.84
CA LEU A 9 4.73 19.92 -3.50
C LEU A 9 4.69 21.13 -4.45
N SER A 10 5.86 21.73 -4.67
CA SER A 10 6.04 22.66 -5.80
C SER A 10 5.92 21.93 -7.13
N GLU A 11 5.70 22.67 -8.22
CA GLU A 11 5.55 22.08 -9.56
C GLU A 11 6.76 21.23 -9.97
N GLU A 12 7.97 21.72 -9.73
CA GLU A 12 9.22 21.00 -10.01
C GLU A 12 9.35 19.72 -9.19
N GLU A 13 9.09 19.77 -7.89
CA GLU A 13 9.13 18.60 -7.03
C GLU A 13 8.05 17.58 -7.41
N HIS A 14 6.86 18.07 -7.79
CA HIS A 14 5.74 17.26 -8.26
C HIS A 14 6.10 16.53 -9.57
N LYS A 15 6.62 17.25 -10.59
CA LYS A 15 7.08 16.67 -11.85
C LYS A 15 8.14 15.60 -11.63
N ARG A 16 9.15 15.89 -10.79
CA ARG A 16 10.21 14.94 -10.46
C ARG A 16 9.67 13.68 -9.80
N LEU A 17 8.83 13.84 -8.77
CA LEU A 17 8.26 12.70 -8.05
C LEU A 17 7.35 11.86 -8.96
N ARG A 18 6.50 12.51 -9.76
CA ARG A 18 5.60 11.81 -10.68
C ARG A 18 6.36 11.02 -11.73
N ARG A 19 7.47 11.54 -12.25
CA ARG A 19 8.34 10.80 -13.18
C ARG A 19 8.89 9.52 -12.55
N LEU A 20 9.25 9.55 -11.26
CA LEU A 20 9.77 8.37 -10.54
C LEU A 20 8.68 7.35 -10.22
N THR A 21 7.47 7.80 -9.89
CA THR A 21 6.39 6.90 -9.44
C THR A 21 5.47 6.43 -10.56
N ALA A 22 5.42 7.09 -11.72
CA ALA A 22 4.47 6.76 -12.78
C ALA A 22 4.81 5.45 -13.50
N ALA A 23 6.09 5.19 -13.78
CA ALA A 23 6.47 4.02 -14.57
C ALA A 23 6.15 2.68 -13.87
N PRO A 24 6.39 2.50 -12.55
CA PRO A 24 6.07 1.25 -11.85
C PRO A 24 4.56 1.03 -11.61
N ILE A 25 3.73 2.07 -11.71
CA ILE A 25 2.29 1.98 -11.41
C ILE A 25 1.47 1.95 -12.70
N SER A 26 1.78 2.85 -13.64
CA SER A 26 0.98 3.12 -14.85
C SER A 26 1.74 2.83 -16.15
N GLY A 27 2.95 2.27 -16.07
CA GLY A 27 3.69 1.82 -17.25
C GLY A 27 3.10 0.53 -17.82
N GLN A 28 3.11 0.38 -19.15
CA GLN A 28 2.53 -0.79 -19.83
C GLN A 28 3.01 -2.13 -19.26
N LYS A 29 4.31 -2.27 -19.00
CA LYS A 29 4.89 -3.48 -18.37
C LYS A 29 4.31 -3.77 -16.98
N ALA A 30 4.08 -2.74 -16.17
CA ALA A 30 3.50 -2.88 -14.84
C ALA A 30 2.02 -3.26 -14.92
N LEU A 31 1.25 -2.60 -15.79
CA LEU A 31 -0.16 -2.94 -16.01
C LEU A 31 -0.32 -4.39 -16.48
N SER A 32 0.50 -4.86 -17.42
CA SER A 32 0.47 -6.25 -17.87
C SER A 32 0.76 -7.24 -16.75
N MET A 33 1.73 -6.93 -15.87
CA MET A 33 2.06 -7.77 -14.71
C MET A 33 0.90 -7.85 -13.71
N TYR A 34 0.26 -6.72 -13.41
CA TYR A 34 -0.81 -6.68 -12.41
C TYR A 34 -2.17 -7.11 -12.95
N HIS A 35 -2.36 -7.16 -14.27
CA HIS A 35 -3.65 -7.41 -14.90
C HIS A 35 -4.27 -8.74 -14.46
N GLU A 36 -3.50 -9.83 -14.52
CA GLU A 36 -3.96 -11.16 -14.12
C GLU A 36 -4.30 -11.19 -12.63
N PHE A 37 -3.40 -10.68 -11.79
CA PHE A 37 -3.63 -10.59 -10.34
C PHE A 37 -4.89 -9.78 -9.99
N MET A 38 -5.08 -8.60 -10.60
CA MET A 38 -6.27 -7.79 -10.37
C MET A 38 -7.54 -8.51 -10.79
N LYS A 39 -7.52 -9.16 -11.96
CA LYS A 39 -8.64 -9.94 -12.46
C LYS A 39 -8.99 -11.07 -11.49
N ASP A 40 -8.00 -11.82 -11.01
CA ASP A 40 -8.22 -12.95 -10.10
C ASP A 40 -8.79 -12.50 -8.76
N VAL A 41 -8.25 -11.43 -8.17
CA VAL A 41 -8.76 -10.86 -6.92
C VAL A 41 -10.18 -10.37 -7.08
N ILE A 42 -10.50 -9.67 -8.19
CA ILE A 42 -11.84 -9.16 -8.43
C ILE A 42 -12.84 -10.31 -8.65
N VAL A 43 -12.52 -11.28 -9.50
CA VAL A 43 -13.42 -12.39 -9.82
C VAL A 43 -13.67 -13.25 -8.59
N SER A 44 -12.63 -13.63 -7.85
CA SER A 44 -12.78 -14.43 -6.63
C SER A 44 -13.62 -13.70 -5.57
N SER A 45 -13.33 -12.42 -5.31
CA SER A 45 -14.07 -11.64 -4.33
C SER A 45 -15.54 -11.47 -4.73
N LEU A 46 -15.84 -11.21 -6.01
CA LEU A 46 -17.22 -11.09 -6.48
C LEU A 46 -17.98 -12.43 -6.44
N ASP A 47 -17.31 -13.54 -6.76
CA ASP A 47 -17.89 -14.88 -6.65
C ASP A 47 -18.23 -15.22 -5.19
N GLU A 48 -17.35 -14.90 -4.25
CA GLU A 48 -17.61 -15.04 -2.81
C GLU A 48 -18.78 -14.16 -2.35
N LEU A 49 -18.83 -12.90 -2.78
CA LEU A 49 -19.93 -12.00 -2.46
C LEU A 49 -21.27 -12.47 -3.05
N SER A 50 -21.25 -13.13 -4.21
CA SER A 50 -22.47 -13.68 -4.83
C SER A 50 -23.09 -14.82 -4.01
N LYS A 51 -22.29 -15.50 -3.18
CA LYS A 51 -22.72 -16.59 -2.30
C LYS A 51 -23.21 -16.09 -0.93
N ALA A 52 -23.17 -14.79 -0.67
CA ALA A 52 -23.60 -14.23 0.59
C ALA A 52 -25.11 -14.44 0.80
N GLU A 53 -25.49 -15.12 1.88
CA GLU A 53 -26.89 -15.36 2.25
C GLU A 53 -27.61 -14.08 2.74
N LYS A 54 -26.84 -13.04 3.08
CA LYS A 54 -27.33 -11.79 3.65
C LYS A 54 -26.88 -10.59 2.83
N PRO A 55 -27.63 -9.47 2.85
CA PRO A 55 -27.20 -8.23 2.23
C PRO A 55 -25.83 -7.79 2.75
N VAL A 56 -24.96 -7.38 1.83
CA VAL A 56 -23.63 -6.84 2.11
C VAL A 56 -23.56 -5.36 1.73
N GLU A 57 -22.71 -4.59 2.41
CA GLU A 57 -22.47 -3.20 2.05
C GLU A 57 -21.45 -3.13 0.90
N LEU A 58 -21.94 -3.01 -0.34
CA LEU A 58 -21.12 -3.06 -1.55
C LEU A 58 -19.90 -2.12 -1.51
N LEU A 59 -20.07 -0.89 -1.02
CA LEU A 59 -18.99 0.09 -0.95
C LEU A 59 -17.86 -0.35 0.00
N THR A 60 -18.20 -1.03 1.08
CA THR A 60 -17.22 -1.58 2.02
C THR A 60 -16.45 -2.73 1.38
N GLU A 61 -17.14 -3.63 0.68
CA GLU A 61 -16.49 -4.76 0.01
C GLU A 61 -15.59 -4.32 -1.15
N ILE A 62 -16.03 -3.36 -1.97
CA ILE A 62 -15.19 -2.77 -3.03
C ILE A 62 -13.95 -2.08 -2.43
N ARG A 63 -14.06 -1.43 -1.27
CA ARG A 63 -12.90 -0.82 -0.59
C ARG A 63 -11.88 -1.87 -0.17
N LYS A 64 -12.30 -3.02 0.37
CA LYS A 64 -11.40 -4.12 0.72
C LYS A 64 -10.66 -4.66 -0.52
N ILE A 65 -11.40 -4.95 -1.59
CA ILE A 65 -10.84 -5.45 -2.86
C ILE A 65 -9.80 -4.47 -3.43
N THR A 66 -10.16 -3.19 -3.53
CA THR A 66 -9.24 -2.16 -4.06
C THR A 66 -8.04 -1.93 -3.14
N PHE A 67 -8.23 -2.01 -1.82
CA PHE A 67 -7.14 -1.91 -0.85
C PHE A 67 -6.13 -3.04 -1.04
N GLN A 68 -6.60 -4.29 -1.13
CA GLN A 68 -5.75 -5.45 -1.38
C GLN A 68 -4.93 -5.30 -2.67
N ILE A 69 -5.56 -4.83 -3.76
CA ILE A 69 -4.88 -4.58 -5.03
C ILE A 69 -3.77 -3.53 -4.88
N ILE A 70 -4.09 -2.37 -4.30
CA ILE A 70 -3.12 -1.29 -4.07
C ILE A 70 -1.96 -1.79 -3.22
N MET A 71 -2.26 -2.51 -2.14
CA MET A 71 -1.25 -3.07 -1.24
C MET A 71 -0.34 -4.06 -1.96
N HIS A 72 -0.88 -4.90 -2.83
CA HIS A 72 -0.07 -5.81 -3.63
C HIS A 72 0.87 -5.06 -4.60
N ILE A 73 0.37 -4.03 -5.29
CA ILE A 73 1.18 -3.20 -6.20
C ILE A 73 2.33 -2.53 -5.47
N PHE A 74 2.08 -1.91 -4.31
CA PHE A 74 3.10 -1.14 -3.58
C PHE A 74 4.01 -1.99 -2.70
N LEU A 75 3.50 -3.08 -2.12
CA LEU A 75 4.26 -3.89 -1.17
C LEU A 75 4.81 -5.19 -1.75
N SER A 76 4.35 -5.62 -2.93
CA SER A 76 4.70 -6.92 -3.52
C SER A 76 4.57 -8.01 -2.45
N CYS A 77 3.43 -8.01 -1.75
CA CYS A 77 3.24 -8.86 -0.59
C CYS A 77 3.02 -10.30 -1.09
N GLU A 78 4.12 -11.04 -1.26
CA GLU A 78 4.15 -12.40 -1.81
C GLU A 78 3.59 -13.46 -0.86
N SER A 79 3.31 -13.10 0.39
CA SER A 79 2.73 -14.00 1.39
C SER A 79 1.63 -13.26 2.14
N ASN A 80 0.45 -13.87 2.17
CA ASN A 80 -0.79 -13.33 2.70
C ASN A 80 -0.66 -12.99 4.20
N PRO A 81 -0.47 -11.72 4.60
CA PRO A 81 -0.42 -11.35 6.00
C PRO A 81 -1.77 -10.73 6.33
N GLY A 82 -2.84 -11.53 6.26
CA GLY A 82 -4.22 -11.09 6.50
C GLY A 82 -4.33 -10.10 7.68
N PRO A 83 -3.74 -10.38 8.86
CA PRO A 83 -3.77 -9.47 10.00
C PRO A 83 -3.12 -8.10 9.75
N LEU A 84 -2.07 -8.05 8.93
CA LEU A 84 -1.36 -6.81 8.61
C LEU A 84 -2.15 -5.98 7.59
N ILE A 85 -2.72 -6.62 6.58
CA ILE A 85 -3.58 -5.94 5.59
C ILE A 85 -4.81 -5.34 6.28
N GLU A 86 -5.48 -6.10 7.15
CA GLU A 86 -6.62 -5.61 7.96
C GLU A 86 -6.22 -4.43 8.85
N THR A 87 -5.05 -4.52 9.49
CA THR A 87 -4.52 -3.43 10.32
C THR A 87 -4.28 -2.18 9.47
N MET A 88 -3.66 -2.33 8.30
CA MET A 88 -3.41 -1.20 7.40
C MET A 88 -4.72 -0.60 6.87
N GLU A 89 -5.71 -1.43 6.53
CA GLU A 89 -7.03 -0.98 6.08
C GLU A 89 -7.71 -0.13 7.15
N LYS A 90 -7.72 -0.61 8.40
CA LYS A 90 -8.27 0.12 9.55
C LYS A 90 -7.59 1.46 9.75
N GLU A 91 -6.26 1.51 9.67
CA GLU A 91 -5.54 2.77 9.83
C GLU A 91 -5.77 3.72 8.65
N TYR A 92 -5.90 3.21 7.43
CA TYR A 92 -6.30 4.02 6.28
C TYR A 92 -7.72 4.58 6.43
N ALA A 93 -8.66 3.81 6.97
CA ALA A 93 -10.01 4.30 7.27
C ALA A 93 -9.98 5.45 8.29
N ASN A 94 -9.21 5.31 9.38
CA ASN A 94 -9.01 6.36 10.37
C ASN A 94 -8.37 7.62 9.75
N LEU A 95 -7.35 7.44 8.91
CA LEU A 95 -6.68 8.52 8.20
C LEU A 95 -7.66 9.28 7.29
N ASN A 96 -8.44 8.56 6.48
CA ASN A 96 -9.44 9.11 5.57
C ASN A 96 -10.61 9.78 6.31
N CYS A 97 -10.95 9.34 7.52
CA CYS A 97 -11.92 10.02 8.37
C CYS A 97 -11.39 11.39 8.81
N GLY A 98 -10.18 11.47 9.37
CA GLY A 98 -9.62 12.75 9.83
C GLY A 98 -9.22 13.71 8.70
N LEU A 99 -9.03 13.21 7.47
CA LEU A 99 -8.86 14.04 6.27
C LEU A 99 -10.10 14.88 5.94
N ARG A 100 -11.29 14.38 6.30
CA ARG A 100 -12.58 15.05 6.09
C ARG A 100 -13.07 15.81 7.33
N ALA A 101 -12.35 15.71 8.44
CA ALA A 101 -12.73 16.30 9.71
C ALA A 101 -12.15 17.72 9.87
N MET A 102 -12.72 18.51 10.77
CA MET A 102 -12.08 19.73 11.26
C MET A 102 -10.72 19.40 11.89
N ALA A 103 -9.73 20.26 11.68
CA ALA A 103 -8.36 20.07 12.12
C ALA A 103 -8.15 20.30 13.64
N ILE A 104 -8.96 19.63 14.46
CA ILE A 104 -8.92 19.72 15.93
C ILE A 104 -8.05 18.58 16.46
N ASN A 105 -6.87 18.92 16.98
CA ASN A 105 -5.89 17.96 17.48
C ASN A 105 -6.03 17.70 18.99
N LEU A 106 -7.18 17.16 19.40
CA LEU A 106 -7.43 16.76 20.78
C LEU A 106 -7.88 15.29 20.85
N PRO A 107 -7.56 14.54 21.93
CA PRO A 107 -8.04 13.16 22.10
C PRO A 107 -9.55 13.06 21.91
N GLY A 108 -10.00 12.01 21.21
CA GLY A 108 -11.41 11.79 20.87
C GLY A 108 -11.82 12.32 19.49
N PHE A 109 -11.13 13.35 18.96
CA PHE A 109 -11.44 13.90 17.63
C PHE A 109 -10.89 13.04 16.48
N ALA A 110 -11.59 13.04 15.35
CA ALA A 110 -11.21 12.27 14.16
C ALA A 110 -9.84 12.71 13.60
N TYR A 111 -9.52 14.01 13.64
CA TYR A 111 -8.22 14.52 13.20
C TYR A 111 -7.07 13.99 14.07
N TYR A 112 -7.23 13.98 15.40
CA TYR A 112 -6.25 13.36 16.30
C TYR A 112 -6.03 11.87 15.98
N LYS A 113 -7.12 11.11 15.79
CA LYS A 113 -7.05 9.69 15.42
C LYS A 113 -6.31 9.48 14.08
N ALA A 114 -6.58 10.30 13.08
CA ALA A 114 -5.90 10.25 11.78
C ALA A 114 -4.39 10.52 11.88
N LEU A 115 -3.96 11.42 12.78
CA LEU A 115 -2.53 11.65 13.01
C LEU A 115 -1.83 10.43 13.62
N GLN A 116 -2.49 9.72 14.53
CA GLN A 116 -1.94 8.47 15.09
C GLN A 116 -1.93 7.35 14.04
N ALA A 117 -3.03 7.21 13.28
CA ALA A 117 -3.12 6.26 12.19
C ALA A 117 -2.01 6.46 11.15
N ARG A 118 -1.73 7.71 10.78
CA ARG A 118 -0.61 8.06 9.91
C ARG A 118 0.73 7.59 10.48
N LYS A 119 0.98 7.77 11.78
CA LYS A 119 2.24 7.31 12.41
C LYS A 119 2.37 5.79 12.33
N ASN A 120 1.28 5.07 12.57
CA ASN A 120 1.26 3.61 12.49
C ASN A 120 1.51 3.12 11.05
N LEU A 121 0.84 3.73 10.06
CA LEU A 121 1.06 3.43 8.65
C LEU A 121 2.52 3.66 8.22
N VAL A 122 3.13 4.77 8.65
CA VAL A 122 4.55 5.05 8.36
C VAL A 122 5.45 3.96 8.92
N LYS A 123 5.26 3.55 10.17
CA LYS A 123 6.04 2.45 10.78
C LYS A 123 5.93 1.15 10.01
N ILE A 124 4.71 0.77 9.61
CA ILE A 124 4.50 -0.45 8.84
C ILE A 124 5.25 -0.37 7.50
N LEU A 125 5.13 0.75 6.78
CA LEU A 125 5.84 0.95 5.51
C LEU A 125 7.36 0.95 5.67
N GLU A 126 7.89 1.53 6.75
CA GLU A 126 9.32 1.49 7.09
C GLU A 126 9.79 0.05 7.28
N MET A 127 9.05 -0.78 8.02
CA MET A 127 9.38 -2.21 8.17
C MET A 127 9.51 -2.93 6.83
N PHE A 128 8.60 -2.67 5.89
CA PHE A 128 8.67 -3.25 4.54
C PHE A 128 9.85 -2.73 3.73
N ILE A 129 10.18 -1.45 3.84
CA ILE A 129 11.33 -0.86 3.15
C ILE A 129 12.63 -1.46 3.68
N ASP A 130 12.76 -1.56 5.01
CA ASP A 130 13.97 -2.08 5.65
C ASP A 130 14.16 -3.58 5.36
N GLY A 131 13.07 -4.36 5.37
CA GLY A 131 13.12 -5.76 4.93
C GLY A 131 13.60 -5.93 3.48
N ARG A 132 13.25 -4.99 2.57
CA ARG A 132 13.75 -5.01 1.19
C ARG A 132 15.22 -4.63 1.09
N LYS A 133 15.67 -3.63 1.86
CA LYS A 133 17.09 -3.24 1.89
C LYS A 133 17.97 -4.40 2.37
N ALA A 134 17.58 -5.06 3.46
CA ALA A 134 18.31 -6.19 4.01
C ALA A 134 18.42 -7.38 3.02
N ARG A 135 17.32 -7.69 2.29
CA ARG A 135 17.36 -8.73 1.23
C ARG A 135 18.30 -8.36 0.08
N LYS A 136 18.33 -7.09 -0.32
CA LYS A 136 19.22 -6.62 -1.37
C LYS A 136 20.69 -6.73 -0.96
N GLU A 137 21.01 -6.35 0.27
CA GLU A 137 22.36 -6.49 0.83
C GLU A 137 22.80 -7.96 0.89
N ASN A 138 21.92 -8.87 1.33
CA ASN A 138 22.22 -10.30 1.36
C ASN A 138 22.43 -10.89 -0.04
N ASN A 139 21.61 -10.53 -1.04
CA ASN A 139 21.82 -10.98 -2.42
C ASN A 139 23.15 -10.48 -2.99
N MET A 140 23.55 -9.24 -2.70
CA MET A 140 24.85 -8.70 -3.12
C MET A 140 26.01 -9.49 -2.48
N ILE A 141 25.89 -9.89 -1.21
CA ILE A 141 26.90 -10.71 -0.52
C ILE A 141 26.98 -12.13 -1.13
N VAL A 142 25.85 -12.70 -1.57
CA VAL A 142 25.81 -14.02 -2.21
C VAL A 142 26.42 -13.97 -3.62
N GLU A 143 26.10 -12.95 -4.43
CA GLU A 143 26.72 -12.75 -5.75
C GLU A 143 28.24 -12.57 -5.66
N ASP A 144 28.70 -11.79 -4.67
CA ASP A 144 30.14 -11.59 -4.41
C ASP A 144 30.82 -12.91 -4.00
N LYS A 145 30.22 -13.69 -3.08
CA LYS A 145 30.75 -15.02 -2.69
C LYS A 145 30.78 -16.02 -3.85
N GLN A 146 29.78 -16.00 -4.73
CA GLN A 146 29.72 -16.88 -5.89
C GLN A 146 30.83 -16.54 -6.90
N THR A 147 31.20 -15.27 -7.02
CA THR A 147 32.31 -14.82 -7.89
C THR A 147 33.68 -15.20 -7.32
N TRP A 148 33.85 -15.25 -5.99
CA TRP A 148 35.08 -15.73 -5.35
C TRP A 148 35.30 -17.25 -5.44
N LEU A 149 34.25 -18.04 -5.58
CA LEU A 149 34.34 -19.52 -5.66
C LEU A 149 34.58 -20.05 -7.09
N THR A 150 34.55 -19.17 -8.09
CA THR A 150 34.80 -19.52 -9.50
C THR A 150 36.24 -19.26 -9.97
N TYR A 151 37.16 -18.96 -9.05
CA TYR A 151 38.59 -18.78 -9.30
C TYR A 151 39.44 -19.75 -8.49
#